data_AF-A0A7W2T6F4-F1
#
_entry.id   AF-A0A7W2T6F4-F1
#
_cell.length_a   1.000
_cell.length_b   1.000
_cell.length_c   1.000
_cell.angle_alpha   90.00
_cell.angle_beta   90.00
_cell.angle_gamma   90.00
#
_symmetry.space_group_name_H-M   'P 1'
#
loop_
_entity.id
_entity.type
_entity.pdbx_description
1 polymer ?
#
loop_
_entity_poly.entity_id
_entity_poly.type
_entity_poly.pdbx_seq_one_letter_code
_entity_poly.pdbx_strand_id
1 'polypeptide(L)'
;MKFRILKTTIVSTFLLVSGLAEAGLISHNNYSLNTDTNIITNNGTEWLQWDVTIGESISSALGTYASEGWMLASNSQMAGLFSDFGWGSSVQEDGHIYTRGTFSARTDDSSMDKFIELFGTTTNSRCRERSGAGGFTCSRISSFYGSDLDDDGYYKAVYISSDYVYCRDGCRNNEDEAQIASDYYANVSYVSSEAGIALVRVVEVPAPSTVLIFALGLMGLAARRFKK
;
A
#
# COMPACT_ATOMS: atom_id res chain seq x y z
N MET A 1 -47.11 -5.13 32.68
CA MET A 1 -45.75 -5.71 32.56
C MET A 1 -44.75 -4.57 32.46
N LYS A 2 -43.78 -4.48 33.38
CA LYS A 2 -42.79 -3.39 33.42
C LYS A 2 -41.91 -3.46 32.16
N PHE A 3 -41.66 -2.33 31.50
CA PHE A 3 -40.82 -2.14 30.29
C PHE A 3 -39.34 -2.56 30.42
N ARG A 4 -39.00 -3.50 31.31
CA ARG A 4 -37.63 -3.94 31.59
C ARG A 4 -37.01 -4.63 30.37
N ILE A 5 -37.77 -5.46 29.66
CA ILE A 5 -37.28 -6.19 28.48
C ILE A 5 -36.95 -5.22 27.33
N LEU A 6 -37.81 -4.23 27.07
CA LEU A 6 -37.61 -3.23 26.01
C LEU A 6 -36.33 -2.39 26.24
N LYS A 7 -36.04 -2.03 27.49
CA LYS A 7 -34.82 -1.28 27.84
C LYS A 7 -33.57 -2.12 27.59
N THR A 8 -33.58 -3.40 27.94
CA THR A 8 -32.44 -4.30 27.70
C THR A 8 -32.21 -4.52 26.20
N THR A 9 -33.27 -4.68 25.42
CA THR A 9 -33.18 -4.83 23.96
C THR A 9 -32.59 -3.57 23.31
N ILE A 10 -33.08 -2.39 23.67
CA ILE A 10 -32.59 -1.12 23.11
C ILE A 10 -31.10 -0.91 23.41
N VAL A 11 -30.67 -1.14 24.66
CA VAL A 11 -29.25 -1.02 25.05
C VAL A 11 -28.38 -2.05 24.31
N SER A 12 -28.87 -3.27 24.11
CA SER A 12 -28.16 -4.30 23.33
C SER A 12 -28.04 -3.93 21.86
N THR A 13 -29.09 -3.34 21.27
CA THR A 13 -29.06 -2.86 19.88
C THR A 13 -28.08 -1.69 19.70
N PHE A 14 -28.01 -0.74 20.65
CA PHE A 14 -27.05 0.36 20.57
C PHE A 14 -25.59 -0.09 20.75
N LEU A 15 -25.34 -1.13 21.55
CA LEU A 15 -24.01 -1.75 21.69
C LEU A 15 -23.57 -2.51 20.44
N LEU A 16 -24.50 -3.07 19.66
CA LEU A 16 -24.19 -3.78 18.41
C LEU A 16 -23.82 -2.85 17.25
N VAL A 17 -24.30 -1.60 17.25
CA VAL A 17 -24.04 -0.62 16.17
C VAL A 17 -22.78 0.19 16.43
N SER A 18 -22.32 0.30 17.68
CA SER A 18 -21.16 1.12 18.07
C SER A 18 -19.79 0.50 17.71
N GLY A 19 -19.78 -0.73 17.19
CA GLY A 19 -18.57 -1.40 16.69
C GLY A 19 -18.35 -1.29 15.17
N LEU A 20 -19.21 -0.57 14.44
CA LEU A 20 -19.07 -0.35 13.00
C LEU A 20 -18.16 0.85 12.73
N ALA A 21 -16.89 0.77 13.15
CA ALA A 21 -15.86 1.57 12.49
C ALA A 21 -15.59 0.87 11.14
N GLU A 22 -16.10 1.43 10.05
CA GLU A 22 -15.68 1.01 8.71
C GLU A 22 -14.25 1.50 8.52
N ALA A 23 -13.29 0.57 8.55
CA ALA A 23 -11.96 0.82 8.00
C ALA A 23 -12.13 1.31 6.56
N GLY A 24 -11.49 2.43 6.22
CA GLY A 24 -11.51 2.95 4.85
C GLY A 24 -10.74 1.98 3.96
N LEU A 25 -11.45 1.23 3.13
CA LEU A 25 -10.80 0.37 2.14
C LEU A 25 -10.49 1.20 0.90
N ILE A 26 -9.21 1.51 0.66
CA ILE A 26 -8.75 2.16 -0.58
C ILE A 26 -8.30 1.07 -1.54
N SER A 27 -8.74 1.08 -2.80
CA SER A 27 -8.42 0.00 -3.74
C SER A 27 -8.11 0.49 -5.15
N HIS A 28 -6.97 0.05 -5.69
CA HIS A 28 -6.53 0.32 -7.06
C HIS A 28 -5.77 -0.90 -7.61
N ASN A 29 -5.90 -1.21 -8.90
CA ASN A 29 -5.13 -2.28 -9.57
C ASN A 29 -5.16 -3.66 -8.86
N ASN A 30 -6.27 -4.01 -8.21
CA ASN A 30 -6.44 -5.22 -7.37
C ASN A 30 -5.64 -5.22 -6.05
N TYR A 31 -5.01 -4.10 -5.69
CA TYR A 31 -4.44 -3.84 -4.37
C TYR A 31 -5.49 -3.16 -3.51
N SER A 32 -5.50 -3.49 -2.22
CA SER A 32 -6.46 -2.95 -1.27
C SER A 32 -5.76 -2.58 0.04
N LEU A 33 -5.75 -1.30 0.39
CA LEU A 33 -5.19 -0.79 1.63
C LEU A 33 -6.24 -0.83 2.73
N ASN A 34 -5.88 -1.46 3.85
CA ASN A 34 -6.56 -1.29 5.12
C ASN A 34 -5.90 -0.14 5.90
N THR A 35 -6.59 1.00 6.01
CA THR A 35 -6.08 2.21 6.68
C THR A 35 -5.91 2.08 8.19
N ASP A 36 -6.49 1.05 8.82
CA ASP A 36 -6.33 0.81 10.26
C ASP A 36 -5.02 0.08 10.57
N THR A 37 -4.55 -0.73 9.62
CA THR A 37 -3.35 -1.57 9.81
C THR A 37 -2.17 -1.15 8.95
N ASN A 38 -2.37 -0.23 8.00
CA ASN A 38 -1.36 0.17 7.00
C ASN A 38 -0.84 -1.01 6.17
N ILE A 39 -1.73 -1.97 5.89
CA ILE A 39 -1.42 -3.19 5.12
C ILE A 39 -2.16 -3.11 3.78
N ILE A 40 -1.41 -3.29 2.69
CA ILE A 40 -1.93 -3.42 1.34
C ILE A 40 -2.00 -4.91 0.98
N THR A 41 -3.15 -5.40 0.58
CA THR A 41 -3.35 -6.81 0.18
C THR A 41 -3.55 -6.94 -1.33
N ASN A 42 -2.90 -7.92 -1.95
CA ASN A 42 -3.12 -8.36 -3.33
C ASN A 42 -2.93 -9.89 -3.44
N ASN A 43 -4.00 -10.63 -3.79
CA ASN A 43 -3.94 -12.05 -4.14
C ASN A 43 -3.11 -12.95 -3.19
N GLY A 44 -3.27 -12.78 -1.86
CA GLY A 44 -2.53 -13.56 -0.86
C GLY A 44 -1.12 -13.05 -0.56
N THR A 45 -0.73 -11.91 -1.13
CA THR A 45 0.46 -11.15 -0.75
C THR A 45 0.02 -9.90 0.01
N GLU A 46 0.72 -9.59 1.09
CA GLU A 46 0.55 -8.36 1.86
C GLU A 46 1.82 -7.53 1.81
N TRP A 47 1.65 -6.22 1.67
CA TRP A 47 2.70 -5.21 1.73
C TRP A 47 2.45 -4.30 2.92
N LEU A 48 3.51 -3.92 3.62
CA LEU A 48 3.45 -2.85 4.61
C LEU A 48 3.54 -1.52 3.86
N GLN A 49 2.73 -0.52 4.23
CA GLN A 49 2.92 0.82 3.68
C GLN A 49 4.35 1.31 3.96
N TRP A 50 4.94 1.97 2.97
CA TRP A 50 6.35 2.34 3.04
C TRP A 50 6.58 3.52 3.99
N ASP A 51 5.55 4.31 4.26
CA ASP A 51 5.65 5.39 5.26
C ASP A 51 5.74 4.91 6.71
N VAL A 52 5.39 3.65 6.99
CA VAL A 52 5.48 3.03 8.33
C VAL A 52 6.93 2.87 8.80
N THR A 53 7.88 2.72 7.87
CA THR A 53 9.30 2.40 8.16
C THR A 53 10.25 3.55 7.78
N ILE A 54 9.74 4.77 7.63
CA ILE A 54 10.59 5.95 7.37
C ILE A 54 11.60 6.12 8.49
N GLY A 55 12.86 6.37 8.14
CA GLY A 55 13.93 6.57 9.11
C GLY A 55 14.47 5.28 9.72
N GLU A 56 14.03 4.12 9.22
CA GLU A 56 14.63 2.83 9.56
C GLU A 56 15.64 2.37 8.50
N SER A 57 16.57 1.51 8.91
CA SER A 57 17.37 0.71 7.98
C SER A 57 16.69 -0.62 7.69
N ILE A 58 17.12 -1.32 6.63
CA ILE A 58 16.63 -2.67 6.31
C ILE A 58 16.78 -3.60 7.53
N SER A 59 17.95 -3.58 8.17
CA SER A 59 18.24 -4.39 9.36
C SER A 59 17.36 -4.05 10.57
N SER A 60 17.06 -2.76 10.80
CA SER A 60 16.16 -2.32 11.87
C SER A 60 14.72 -2.76 11.61
N ALA A 61 14.21 -2.51 10.41
CA ALA A 61 12.85 -2.88 10.03
C ALA A 61 12.64 -4.39 10.10
N LEU A 62 13.59 -5.19 9.59
CA LEU A 62 13.52 -6.65 9.73
C LEU A 62 13.65 -7.10 11.19
N GLY A 63 14.42 -6.41 12.02
CA GLY A 63 14.48 -6.66 13.46
C GLY A 63 13.13 -6.52 14.17
N THR A 64 12.27 -5.61 13.69
CA THR A 64 10.92 -5.37 14.22
C THR A 64 9.89 -6.32 13.64
N TYR A 65 9.86 -6.48 12.32
CA TYR A 65 8.72 -7.09 11.62
C TYR A 65 8.93 -8.56 11.23
N ALA A 66 10.17 -9.08 11.21
CA ALA A 66 10.43 -10.43 10.72
C ALA A 66 9.76 -11.53 11.56
N SER A 67 9.56 -11.31 12.87
CA SER A 67 8.84 -12.28 13.73
C SER A 67 7.36 -12.45 13.34
N GLU A 68 6.79 -11.50 12.60
CA GLU A 68 5.42 -11.55 12.08
C GLU A 68 5.36 -12.05 10.62
N GLY A 69 6.48 -12.59 10.11
CA GLY A 69 6.59 -13.15 8.77
C GLY A 69 6.87 -12.14 7.67
N TRP A 70 7.13 -10.88 8.01
CA TRP A 70 7.56 -9.87 7.04
C TRP A 70 8.99 -10.13 6.55
N MET A 71 9.21 -9.92 5.27
CA MET A 71 10.50 -10.08 4.60
C MET A 71 10.74 -8.87 3.71
N LEU A 72 12.01 -8.60 3.39
CA LEU A 72 12.34 -7.60 2.38
C LEU A 72 11.79 -8.05 1.01
N ALA A 73 11.13 -7.14 0.30
CA ALA A 73 10.60 -7.44 -1.02
C ALA A 73 11.73 -7.73 -2.01
N SER A 74 11.66 -8.87 -2.70
CA SER A 74 12.63 -9.26 -3.72
C SER A 74 12.55 -8.41 -4.98
N ASN A 75 13.60 -8.48 -5.81
CA ASN A 75 13.62 -7.86 -7.14
C ASN A 75 12.43 -8.31 -8.00
N SER A 76 12.06 -9.60 -7.94
CA SER A 76 10.89 -10.12 -8.66
C SER A 76 9.55 -9.57 -8.16
N GLN A 77 9.38 -9.41 -6.85
CA GLN A 77 8.13 -8.89 -6.28
C GLN A 77 7.95 -7.42 -6.63
N MET A 78 9.00 -6.61 -6.55
CA MET A 78 8.94 -5.21 -6.95
C MET A 78 8.74 -5.06 -8.46
N ALA A 79 9.37 -5.91 -9.28
CA ALA A 79 9.15 -5.90 -10.72
C ALA A 79 7.69 -6.24 -11.08
N GLY A 80 7.09 -7.21 -10.37
CA GLY A 80 5.66 -7.53 -10.48
C GLY A 80 4.79 -6.33 -10.10
N LEU A 81 5.05 -5.72 -8.94
CA LEU A 81 4.34 -4.53 -8.47
C LEU A 81 4.40 -3.38 -9.49
N PHE A 82 5.58 -3.07 -10.04
CA PHE A 82 5.70 -2.03 -11.07
C PHE A 82 4.93 -2.37 -12.34
N SER A 83 4.95 -3.64 -12.76
CA SER A 83 4.22 -4.10 -13.94
C SER A 83 2.71 -4.01 -13.77
N ASP A 84 2.19 -4.27 -12.56
CA ASP A 84 0.76 -4.14 -12.24
C ASP A 84 0.25 -2.68 -12.34
N PHE A 85 1.14 -1.70 -12.17
CA PHE A 85 0.86 -0.28 -12.36
C PHE A 85 1.22 0.23 -13.78
N GLY A 86 1.60 -0.67 -14.68
CA GLY A 86 1.89 -0.35 -16.08
C GLY A 86 3.24 0.34 -16.30
N TRP A 87 4.18 0.23 -15.36
CA TRP A 87 5.51 0.83 -15.46
C TRP A 87 6.56 -0.16 -15.96
N GLY A 88 7.66 0.38 -16.47
CA GLY A 88 8.85 -0.40 -16.75
C GLY A 88 9.38 -1.06 -15.48
N SER A 89 9.74 -2.33 -15.59
CA SER A 89 10.20 -3.14 -14.47
C SER A 89 11.45 -3.95 -14.84
N SER A 90 12.26 -4.28 -13.83
CA SER A 90 13.44 -5.14 -14.01
C SER A 90 13.71 -5.93 -12.74
N VAL A 91 14.17 -7.16 -12.94
CA VAL A 91 14.68 -8.03 -11.87
C VAL A 91 16.21 -7.94 -11.73
N GLN A 92 16.89 -7.23 -12.64
CA GLN A 92 18.35 -7.05 -12.61
C GLN A 92 18.73 -6.01 -11.56
N GLU A 93 19.79 -6.27 -10.82
CA GLU A 93 20.27 -5.47 -9.69
C GLU A 93 20.82 -4.12 -10.11
N ASP A 94 21.82 -4.13 -10.98
CA ASP A 94 22.42 -2.94 -11.60
C ASP A 94 21.49 -2.17 -12.56
N GLY A 95 20.30 -2.72 -12.83
CA GLY A 95 19.37 -2.17 -13.80
C GLY A 95 18.73 -0.87 -13.31
N HIS A 96 18.84 0.18 -14.14
CA HIS A 96 18.14 1.44 -13.96
C HIS A 96 16.96 1.53 -14.94
N ILE A 97 15.74 1.74 -14.43
CA ILE A 97 14.55 2.00 -15.24
C ILE A 97 13.86 3.30 -14.85
N TYR A 98 13.35 3.99 -15.87
CA TYR A 98 12.50 5.16 -15.74
C TYR A 98 11.20 4.95 -16.52
N THR A 99 10.08 5.29 -15.89
CA THR A 99 8.79 5.51 -16.56
C THR A 99 8.33 6.92 -16.26
N ARG A 100 8.05 7.69 -17.31
CA ARG A 100 7.54 9.07 -17.20
C ARG A 100 6.13 9.16 -17.74
N GLY A 101 5.28 9.84 -16.97
CA GLY A 101 3.95 10.20 -17.40
C GLY A 101 3.95 11.49 -18.22
N THR A 102 2.79 12.11 -18.33
CA THR A 102 2.63 13.44 -18.90
C THR A 102 2.02 14.34 -17.84
N PHE A 103 2.57 15.53 -17.64
CA PHE A 103 2.01 16.50 -16.71
C PHE A 103 0.54 16.80 -17.05
N SER A 104 -0.35 16.66 -16.08
CA SER A 104 -1.77 16.90 -16.21
C SER A 104 -2.27 17.83 -15.10
N ALA A 105 -2.57 19.08 -15.47
CA ALA A 105 -3.03 20.04 -14.49
C ALA A 105 -4.45 19.72 -14.00
N ARG A 106 -4.63 19.63 -12.66
CA ARG A 106 -5.90 19.75 -11.91
C ARG A 106 -6.83 18.52 -11.88
N THR A 107 -6.55 17.47 -12.61
CA THR A 107 -7.41 16.27 -12.67
C THR A 107 -6.58 14.99 -12.71
N ASP A 108 -5.39 15.02 -12.12
CA ASP A 108 -4.53 13.85 -12.20
C ASP A 108 -5.06 12.72 -11.33
N ASP A 109 -5.25 11.59 -11.99
CA ASP A 109 -5.60 10.29 -11.42
C ASP A 109 -4.69 9.26 -12.11
N SER A 110 -3.39 9.56 -12.08
CA SER A 110 -2.36 8.74 -12.68
C SER A 110 -2.21 7.42 -11.94
N SER A 111 -1.46 6.50 -12.54
CA SER A 111 -1.04 5.29 -11.81
C SER A 111 -0.14 5.65 -10.61
N MET A 112 0.57 6.78 -10.66
CA MET A 112 1.44 7.25 -9.58
C MET A 112 0.62 7.78 -8.40
N ASP A 113 -0.47 8.52 -8.65
CA ASP A 113 -1.38 8.98 -7.60
C ASP A 113 -2.00 7.80 -6.83
N LYS A 114 -2.51 6.81 -7.58
CA LYS A 114 -3.10 5.58 -7.02
C LYS A 114 -2.09 4.78 -6.21
N PHE A 115 -0.85 4.73 -6.68
CA PHE A 115 0.23 4.06 -5.97
C PHE A 115 0.58 4.78 -4.68
N ILE A 116 0.73 6.10 -4.71
CA ILE A 116 1.04 6.93 -3.54
C ILE A 116 -0.10 6.84 -2.50
N GLU A 117 -1.36 6.81 -2.95
CA GLU A 117 -2.52 6.63 -2.06
C GLU A 117 -2.50 5.27 -1.35
N LEU A 118 -2.07 4.20 -2.04
CA LEU A 118 -1.98 2.86 -1.46
C LEU A 118 -0.77 2.67 -0.56
N PHE A 119 0.42 3.07 -1.01
CA PHE A 119 1.69 2.74 -0.35
C PHE A 119 2.19 3.81 0.62
N GLY A 120 1.50 4.95 0.70
CA GLY A 120 1.82 6.04 1.61
C GLY A 120 2.81 7.04 1.01
N THR A 121 2.98 8.19 1.65
CA THR A 121 3.94 9.22 1.19
C THR A 121 5.12 9.27 2.13
N THR A 122 6.34 9.04 1.63
CA THR A 122 7.56 9.09 2.46
C THR A 122 8.19 10.48 2.53
N THR A 123 7.92 11.33 1.54
CA THR A 123 8.39 12.72 1.54
C THR A 123 7.30 13.66 1.05
N ASN A 124 7.03 14.69 1.85
CA ASN A 124 6.13 15.78 1.50
C ASN A 124 6.92 17.08 1.39
N SER A 125 6.91 17.68 0.20
CA SER A 125 7.47 19.02 0.00
C SER A 125 6.37 20.05 -0.21
N ARG A 126 6.56 21.26 0.34
CA ARG A 126 5.66 22.40 0.09
C ARG A 126 5.85 22.89 -1.34
N CYS A 127 4.85 22.69 -2.18
CA CYS A 127 4.79 23.24 -3.53
C CYS A 127 3.73 24.36 -3.60
N ARG A 128 4.05 25.47 -4.28
CA ARG A 128 3.23 26.70 -4.23
C ARG A 128 2.03 26.64 -5.19
N GLU A 129 0.84 26.54 -4.62
CA GLU A 129 -0.44 27.26 -4.85
C GLU A 129 -1.00 27.58 -6.26
N ARG A 130 -0.48 27.10 -7.40
CA ARG A 130 -1.11 27.44 -8.71
C ARG A 130 -1.85 26.33 -9.45
N SER A 131 -2.02 25.14 -8.86
CA SER A 131 -2.78 24.05 -9.46
C SER A 131 -3.99 23.70 -8.61
N GLY A 132 -5.16 23.61 -9.26
CA GLY A 132 -6.49 23.45 -8.66
C GLY A 132 -6.73 22.12 -7.95
N ALA A 133 -7.90 22.03 -7.32
CA ALA A 133 -8.28 21.08 -6.28
C ALA A 133 -8.01 19.59 -6.60
N GLY A 134 -7.28 18.93 -5.68
CA GLY A 134 -7.01 17.49 -5.66
C GLY A 134 -5.53 17.22 -5.39
N GLY A 135 -5.11 17.22 -4.11
CA GLY A 135 -3.73 16.94 -3.69
C GLY A 135 -2.81 18.18 -3.72
N PHE A 136 -2.55 18.77 -2.54
CA PHE A 136 -1.83 20.05 -2.41
C PHE A 136 -0.35 19.90 -2.02
N THR A 137 0.22 18.72 -2.23
CA THR A 137 1.56 18.34 -1.76
C THR A 137 2.38 17.74 -2.90
N CYS A 138 3.65 18.12 -2.99
CA CYS A 138 4.61 17.34 -3.77
C CYS A 138 4.90 16.07 -2.99
N SER A 139 4.02 15.09 -3.16
CA SER A 139 4.12 13.79 -2.54
C SER A 139 5.07 12.93 -3.35
N ARG A 140 6.10 12.44 -2.67
CA ARG A 140 7.01 11.45 -3.21
C ARG A 140 7.00 10.26 -2.28
N ILE A 141 7.14 9.09 -2.86
CA ILE A 141 7.32 7.85 -2.14
C ILE A 141 8.62 7.21 -2.61
N SER A 142 9.42 6.75 -1.67
CA SER A 142 10.63 6.01 -1.97
C SER A 142 10.83 4.89 -0.96
N SER A 143 11.51 3.83 -1.38
CA SER A 143 11.72 2.67 -0.53
C SER A 143 12.93 1.84 -0.95
N PHE A 144 13.57 1.21 0.03
CA PHE A 144 14.62 0.22 -0.20
C PHE A 144 14.03 -1.19 -0.30
N TYR A 145 14.55 -1.98 -1.23
CA TYR A 145 14.09 -3.33 -1.52
C TYR A 145 15.19 -4.14 -2.21
N GLY A 146 14.94 -5.42 -2.41
CA GLY A 146 15.69 -6.26 -3.31
C GLY A 146 16.42 -7.40 -2.62
N SER A 147 17.34 -7.97 -3.38
CA SER A 147 18.31 -8.95 -2.90
C SER A 147 19.70 -8.41 -3.24
N ASP A 148 20.72 -9.06 -2.72
CA ASP A 148 22.13 -8.79 -3.00
C ASP A 148 22.66 -10.04 -3.72
N LEU A 149 22.45 -10.15 -5.04
CA LEU A 149 22.79 -11.34 -5.84
C LEU A 149 24.27 -11.38 -6.21
N ASP A 150 24.99 -10.26 -6.14
CA ASP A 150 26.44 -10.19 -6.39
C ASP A 150 27.30 -10.07 -5.11
N ASP A 151 26.68 -10.02 -3.93
CA ASP A 151 27.30 -10.06 -2.59
C ASP A 151 28.19 -8.83 -2.32
N ASP A 152 27.75 -7.67 -2.81
CA ASP A 152 28.44 -6.39 -2.64
C ASP A 152 27.91 -5.58 -1.42
N GLY A 153 26.84 -6.06 -0.80
CA GLY A 153 26.21 -5.49 0.38
C GLY A 153 25.19 -4.40 0.09
N TYR A 154 24.84 -4.16 -1.17
CA TYR A 154 23.97 -3.08 -1.60
C TYR A 154 22.57 -3.58 -2.05
N TYR A 155 21.60 -2.68 -1.97
CA TYR A 155 20.18 -2.94 -2.19
C TYR A 155 19.55 -1.84 -3.02
N LYS A 156 18.56 -2.21 -3.82
CA LYS A 156 17.88 -1.32 -4.73
C LYS A 156 17.02 -0.28 -4.01
N ALA A 157 16.79 0.82 -4.70
CA ALA A 157 15.85 1.85 -4.29
C ALA A 157 14.82 2.11 -5.40
N VAL A 158 13.60 2.42 -4.99
CA VAL A 158 12.57 2.97 -5.89
C VAL A 158 12.22 4.39 -5.51
N TYR A 159 11.85 5.18 -6.51
CA TYR A 159 11.35 6.54 -6.35
C TYR A 159 10.11 6.71 -7.23
N ILE A 160 8.99 7.09 -6.63
CA ILE A 160 7.77 7.41 -7.35
C ILE A 160 7.30 8.79 -6.92
N SER A 161 6.94 9.62 -7.89
CA SER A 161 6.34 10.92 -7.68
C SER A 161 5.20 11.13 -8.65
N SER A 162 4.10 11.66 -8.12
CA SER A 162 3.07 12.28 -8.95
C SER A 162 3.58 13.61 -9.51
N ASP A 163 2.95 14.08 -10.56
CA ASP A 163 3.22 15.33 -11.23
C ASP A 163 3.03 16.52 -10.27
N TYR A 164 3.77 17.60 -10.52
CA TYR A 164 3.68 18.79 -9.66
C TYR A 164 4.25 20.04 -10.31
N VAL A 165 3.79 21.19 -9.81
CA VAL A 165 4.35 22.50 -10.17
C VAL A 165 5.32 22.97 -9.10
N TYR A 166 6.57 23.23 -9.49
CA TYR A 166 7.61 23.78 -8.62
C TYR A 166 7.90 25.24 -8.96
N CYS A 167 7.73 26.14 -7.99
CA CYS A 167 7.95 27.58 -8.17
C CYS A 167 8.95 28.11 -7.11
N ARG A 168 10.26 28.01 -7.38
CA ARG A 168 11.33 28.64 -6.58
C ARG A 168 11.95 29.83 -7.31
N ASP A 169 12.34 29.63 -8.57
CA ASP A 169 12.95 30.63 -9.46
C ASP A 169 12.27 30.58 -10.84
N GLY A 170 10.97 30.89 -10.85
CA GLY A 170 10.05 30.59 -11.96
C GLY A 170 9.34 29.26 -11.76
N CYS A 171 8.18 29.10 -12.41
CA CYS A 171 7.36 27.90 -12.29
C CYS A 171 7.73 26.88 -13.37
N ARG A 172 7.98 25.64 -12.95
CA ARG A 172 8.23 24.50 -13.81
C ARG A 172 7.23 23.41 -13.50
N ASN A 173 6.69 22.80 -14.55
CA ASN A 173 5.87 21.61 -14.43
C ASN A 173 6.82 20.41 -14.43
N ASN A 174 6.65 19.52 -13.46
CA ASN A 174 7.33 18.23 -13.41
C ASN A 174 6.26 17.17 -13.66
N GLU A 175 6.59 16.23 -14.53
CA GLU A 175 5.73 15.12 -14.92
C GLU A 175 5.80 14.01 -13.85
N ASP A 176 4.84 13.09 -13.87
CA ASP A 176 4.93 11.87 -13.08
C ASP A 176 6.20 11.09 -13.41
N GLU A 177 6.77 10.45 -12.40
CA GLU A 177 7.96 9.62 -12.56
C GLU A 177 7.86 8.41 -11.63
N ALA A 178 8.12 7.22 -12.19
CA ALA A 178 8.41 6.00 -11.44
C ALA A 178 9.78 5.49 -11.87
N GLN A 179 10.67 5.31 -10.90
CA GLN A 179 12.07 4.99 -11.11
C GLN A 179 12.46 3.78 -10.26
N ILE A 180 13.19 2.85 -10.88
CA ILE A 180 13.98 1.82 -10.21
C ILE A 180 15.45 2.21 -10.35
N ALA A 181 16.12 2.48 -9.24
CA ALA A 181 17.55 2.76 -9.19
C ALA A 181 18.37 1.48 -9.04
N SER A 182 19.63 1.53 -9.45
CA SER A 182 20.62 0.49 -9.13
C SER A 182 20.86 0.41 -7.61
N ASP A 183 21.32 -0.74 -7.14
CA ASP A 183 21.68 -1.04 -5.74
C ASP A 183 22.74 -0.13 -5.11
N TYR A 184 23.66 0.45 -5.87
CA TYR A 184 24.82 1.27 -5.47
C TYR A 184 24.77 2.12 -4.16
N TYR A 185 23.62 2.57 -3.67
CA TYR A 185 23.52 3.58 -2.61
C TYR A 185 23.14 3.06 -1.22
N ALA A 186 22.49 1.90 -1.08
CA ALA A 186 21.87 1.50 0.19
C ALA A 186 22.33 0.13 0.67
N ASN A 187 23.10 0.09 1.76
CA ASN A 187 23.39 -1.16 2.46
C ASN A 187 22.35 -1.46 3.55
N VAL A 188 22.40 -2.66 4.16
CA VAL A 188 21.44 -3.10 5.19
C VAL A 188 21.33 -2.18 6.42
N SER A 189 22.34 -1.35 6.68
CA SER A 189 22.39 -0.43 7.82
C SER A 189 22.15 1.03 7.43
N TYR A 190 22.00 1.33 6.13
CA TYR A 190 21.71 2.67 5.65
C TYR A 190 20.35 3.14 6.15
N VAL A 191 20.28 4.40 6.60
CA VAL A 191 19.05 5.03 7.09
C VAL A 191 18.74 6.23 6.23
N SER A 192 17.50 6.30 5.72
CA SER A 192 16.99 7.45 4.99
C SER A 192 15.85 8.09 5.78
N SER A 193 15.87 9.42 5.93
CA SER A 193 14.73 10.16 6.47
C SER A 193 13.60 10.35 5.45
N GLU A 194 13.79 9.88 4.21
CA GLU A 194 12.90 10.15 3.07
C GLU A 194 12.39 8.87 2.39
N ALA A 195 12.87 7.70 2.83
CA ALA A 195 12.54 6.39 2.27
C ALA A 195 12.11 5.42 3.36
N GLY A 196 11.16 4.54 3.02
CA GLY A 196 10.80 3.38 3.83
C GLY A 196 11.56 2.12 3.41
N ILE A 197 11.13 0.99 3.95
CA ILE A 197 11.58 -0.36 3.59
C ILE A 197 10.40 -1.12 3.01
N ALA A 198 10.56 -1.69 1.82
CA ALA A 198 9.50 -2.43 1.15
C ALA A 198 9.42 -3.82 1.77
N LEU A 199 8.52 -3.98 2.74
CA LEU A 199 8.27 -5.25 3.40
C LEU A 199 7.06 -5.96 2.81
N VAL A 200 7.19 -7.26 2.62
CA VAL A 200 6.18 -8.13 2.03
C VAL A 200 6.06 -9.42 2.84
N ARG A 201 4.86 -9.99 2.90
CA ARG A 201 4.62 -11.35 3.39
C ARG A 201 3.57 -12.06 2.56
N VAL A 202 3.62 -13.38 2.56
CA VAL A 202 2.59 -14.21 1.95
C VAL A 202 1.62 -14.63 3.04
N VAL A 203 0.33 -14.41 2.82
CA VAL A 203 -0.73 -14.82 3.72
C VAL A 203 -1.52 -15.92 3.07
N GLU A 204 -1.63 -17.05 3.75
CA GLU A 204 -2.55 -18.10 3.35
C GLU A 204 -3.98 -17.59 3.56
N VAL A 205 -4.64 -17.20 2.47
CA VAL A 205 -6.07 -16.92 2.51
C VAL A 205 -6.77 -18.27 2.67
N PRO A 206 -7.46 -18.53 3.80
CA PRO A 206 -8.20 -19.76 3.96
C PRO A 206 -9.19 -19.89 2.81
N ALA A 207 -9.24 -21.06 2.17
CA ALA A 207 -10.19 -21.30 1.09
C ALA A 207 -11.58 -20.84 1.56
N PRO A 208 -12.33 -20.06 0.74
CA PRO A 208 -13.64 -19.57 1.13
C PRO A 208 -14.45 -20.75 1.65
N SER A 209 -15.05 -20.59 2.83
CA SER A 209 -15.76 -21.67 3.53
C SER A 209 -17.02 -22.04 2.75
N THR A 210 -16.83 -22.71 1.63
CA THR A 210 -17.84 -23.31 0.75
C THR A 210 -18.73 -24.23 1.55
N VAL A 211 -18.18 -24.89 2.57
CA VAL A 211 -18.92 -25.66 3.57
C VAL A 211 -19.96 -24.83 4.31
N LEU A 212 -19.64 -23.57 4.67
CA LEU A 212 -20.55 -22.69 5.39
C LEU A 212 -21.67 -22.17 4.47
N ILE A 213 -21.34 -21.77 3.25
CA ILE A 213 -22.33 -21.37 2.23
C ILE A 213 -23.23 -22.56 1.87
N PHE A 214 -22.66 -23.75 1.73
CA PHE A 214 -23.39 -24.98 1.46
C PHE A 214 -24.30 -25.37 2.62
N ALA A 215 -23.81 -25.29 3.87
CA ALA A 215 -24.60 -25.53 5.07
C ALA A 215 -25.74 -24.52 5.23
N LEU A 216 -25.50 -23.24 4.95
CA LEU A 216 -26.54 -22.20 4.92
C LEU A 216 -27.58 -22.48 3.82
N GLY A 217 -27.14 -22.93 2.64
CA GLY A 217 -28.03 -23.38 1.57
C GLY A 217 -28.91 -24.56 1.99
N LEU A 218 -28.34 -25.58 2.64
CA LEU A 218 -29.07 -26.74 3.17
C LEU A 218 -30.05 -26.34 4.28
N MET A 219 -29.65 -25.45 5.19
CA MET A 219 -30.53 -24.94 6.25
C MET A 219 -31.69 -24.13 5.67
N GLY A 220 -31.45 -23.30 4.65
CA GLY A 220 -32.50 -22.58 3.92
C GLY A 220 -33.48 -23.54 3.23
N LEU A 221 -32.98 -24.61 2.61
CA LEU A 221 -33.82 -25.67 2.04
C LEU A 221 -34.63 -26.41 3.10
N ALA A 222 -34.01 -26.77 4.23
CA ALA A 222 -34.67 -27.46 5.33
C ALA A 222 -35.76 -26.59 5.95
N ALA A 223 -35.50 -25.31 6.19
CA ALA A 223 -36.47 -24.36 6.74
C ALA A 223 -37.72 -24.20 5.85
N ARG A 224 -37.58 -24.33 4.52
CA ARG A 224 -38.73 -24.34 3.59
C ARG A 224 -39.61 -25.59 3.76
N ARG A 225 -39.03 -26.72 4.17
CA ARG A 225 -39.74 -28.00 4.33
C ARG A 225 -40.57 -28.06 5.62
N PHE A 226 -40.21 -27.29 6.64
CA PHE A 226 -40.91 -27.25 7.93
C PHE A 226 -42.05 -26.22 8.02
N LYS A 227 -42.35 -25.49 6.93
CA LYS A 227 -43.51 -24.57 6.83
C LYS A 227 -44.75 -25.21 6.17
N LYS A 228 -44.84 -26.54 6.09
CA LYS A 228 -46.06 -27.27 5.72
C LYS A 228 -46.75 -27.82 6.95
#